data_AF-A0A9P5U891-F1
#
_entry.id   AF-A0A9P5U891-F1
#
_cell.length_a   1.000
_cell.length_b   1.000
_cell.length_c   1.000
_cell.angle_alpha   90.00
_cell.angle_beta   90.00
_cell.angle_gamma   90.00
#
_symmetry.space_group_name_H-M   'P 1'
#
loop_
_entity.id
_entity.type
_entity.pdbx_description
1 polymer ?
#
loop_
_entity_poly.entity_id
_entity_poly.type
_entity_poly.pdbx_seq_one_letter_code
_entity_poly.pdbx_strand_id
1 'polypeptide(L)'
;MYNYYLMLRVNTQGGWVFVLMYIHIIAAVLGLVLTGCDISLTMREEVQYMWKKPITFVRCLFVLMRYLPIALHVINVVLTTTWIEGAEAPEEYCWSLMILQSIAFCSMLVLLELVLILRVFALYDRSRAIGTFLSLLLVFRNATTAYSIYDHLWRFPAKTEFTSHCVPSINIKDVRNPVLVITCGELFVQLAIITLAMKRTVWDFRQYSHSLLSVSNRDGLRVFGAIAVALVATTATSVKKGTTPYFFFVFPLFIALISAAGCHTILNLRKLESELEGTDESLSEQKKDIELTTIGDVNLTTWDTPWDARTFQMIEEDTITSPWA
;
A
#
# COMPACT_ATOMS: atom_id res chain seq x y z
N MET A 1 50.38 -22.35 -5.75
CA MET A 1 49.39 -22.45 -4.66
C MET A 1 48.32 -21.34 -4.69
N TYR A 2 48.64 -20.10 -5.08
CA TYR A 2 47.64 -19.00 -5.17
C TYR A 2 46.52 -19.23 -6.20
N ASN A 3 46.82 -19.88 -7.34
CA ASN A 3 45.83 -20.14 -8.40
C ASN A 3 44.74 -21.18 -8.03
N TYR A 4 45.04 -22.15 -7.15
CA TYR A 4 44.03 -23.13 -6.70
C TYR A 4 43.04 -22.53 -5.70
N TYR A 5 43.48 -21.59 -4.87
CA TYR A 5 42.59 -20.86 -3.96
C TYR A 5 41.64 -19.91 -4.70
N LEU A 6 42.09 -19.29 -5.81
CA LEU A 6 41.23 -18.45 -6.65
C LEU A 6 40.14 -19.30 -7.34
N MET A 7 40.50 -20.48 -7.84
CA MET A 7 39.55 -21.39 -8.53
C MET A 7 38.48 -21.97 -7.57
N LEU A 8 38.85 -22.30 -6.33
CA LEU A 8 37.90 -22.77 -5.30
C LEU A 8 36.98 -21.66 -4.78
N ARG A 9 37.42 -20.39 -4.82
CA ARG A 9 36.59 -19.23 -4.44
C ARG A 9 35.58 -18.88 -5.54
N VAL A 10 35.96 -19.04 -6.81
CA VAL A 10 35.06 -18.87 -7.96
C VAL A 10 33.94 -19.91 -7.95
N ASN A 11 34.22 -21.15 -7.52
CA ASN A 11 33.20 -22.21 -7.48
C ASN A 11 32.23 -22.08 -6.28
N THR A 12 32.62 -21.39 -5.20
CA THR A 12 31.76 -21.22 -4.02
C THR A 12 30.91 -19.96 -4.07
N GLN A 13 31.33 -18.89 -4.75
CA GLN A 13 30.50 -17.69 -4.91
C GLN A 13 29.36 -17.88 -5.91
N GLY A 14 29.56 -18.62 -7.00
CA GLY A 14 28.52 -18.84 -8.00
C GLY A 14 27.28 -19.57 -7.44
N GLY A 15 27.49 -20.60 -6.61
CA GLY A 15 26.41 -21.42 -6.08
C GLY A 15 25.37 -20.63 -5.26
N TRP A 16 25.80 -19.68 -4.44
CA TRP A 16 24.88 -18.87 -3.63
C TRP A 16 23.99 -17.96 -4.47
N VAL A 17 24.50 -17.44 -5.58
CA VAL A 17 23.72 -16.51 -6.41
C VAL A 17 22.61 -17.24 -7.16
N PHE A 18 22.90 -18.44 -7.69
CA PHE A 18 21.86 -19.29 -8.27
C PHE A 18 20.75 -19.60 -7.26
N VAL A 19 21.12 -19.95 -6.02
CA VAL A 19 20.14 -20.21 -4.95
C VAL A 19 19.27 -18.98 -4.67
N LEU A 20 19.85 -17.77 -4.60
CA LEU A 20 19.08 -16.55 -4.38
C LEU A 20 18.11 -16.24 -5.53
N MET A 21 18.53 -16.48 -6.77
CA MET A 21 17.68 -16.28 -7.94
C MET A 21 16.51 -17.27 -7.95
N TYR A 22 16.76 -18.56 -7.66
CA TYR A 22 15.70 -19.55 -7.50
C TYR A 22 14.72 -19.18 -6.38
N ILE A 23 15.23 -18.73 -5.23
CA ILE A 23 14.40 -18.26 -4.12
C ILE A 23 13.53 -17.08 -4.55
N HIS A 24 14.07 -16.13 -5.33
CA HIS A 24 13.32 -14.98 -5.83
C HIS A 24 12.17 -15.41 -6.77
N ILE A 25 12.43 -16.33 -7.68
CA ILE A 25 11.41 -16.87 -8.61
C ILE A 25 10.32 -17.60 -7.81
N ILE A 26 10.72 -18.46 -6.87
CA ILE A 26 9.77 -19.17 -6.01
C ILE A 26 8.91 -18.16 -5.24
N ALA A 27 9.50 -17.11 -4.68
CA ALA A 27 8.76 -16.05 -3.98
C ALA A 27 7.81 -15.28 -4.90
N ALA A 28 8.22 -14.98 -6.14
CA ALA A 28 7.38 -14.30 -7.13
C ALA A 28 6.21 -15.17 -7.58
N VAL A 29 6.45 -16.45 -7.85
CA VAL A 29 5.41 -17.44 -8.19
C VAL A 29 4.46 -17.61 -7.01
N LEU A 30 4.98 -17.71 -5.78
CA LEU A 30 4.15 -17.81 -4.58
C LEU A 30 3.30 -16.55 -4.40
N GLY A 31 3.87 -15.35 -4.59
CA GLY A 31 3.11 -14.09 -4.56
C GLY A 31 2.00 -14.04 -5.63
N LEU A 32 2.27 -14.51 -6.84
CA LEU A 32 1.28 -14.63 -7.91
C LEU A 32 0.16 -15.62 -7.56
N VAL A 33 0.50 -16.79 -7.00
CA VAL A 33 -0.49 -17.78 -6.56
C VAL A 33 -1.33 -17.22 -5.41
N LEU A 34 -0.70 -16.56 -4.42
CA LEU A 34 -1.43 -15.96 -3.29
C LEU A 34 -2.39 -14.86 -3.75
N THR A 35 -1.95 -13.96 -4.63
CA THR A 35 -2.82 -12.92 -5.20
C THR A 35 -3.93 -13.51 -6.07
N GLY A 36 -3.64 -14.52 -6.89
CA GLY A 36 -4.64 -15.24 -7.70
C GLY A 36 -5.67 -16.00 -6.87
N CYS A 37 -5.25 -16.66 -5.79
CA CYS A 37 -6.14 -17.32 -4.85
C CYS A 37 -7.04 -16.31 -4.14
N ASP A 38 -6.49 -15.19 -3.69
CA ASP A 38 -7.27 -14.12 -3.06
C ASP A 38 -8.32 -13.53 -4.03
N ILE A 39 -7.98 -13.39 -5.32
CA ILE A 39 -8.92 -13.04 -6.42
C ILE A 39 -10.05 -14.03 -6.52
N SER A 40 -9.72 -15.31 -6.58
CA SER A 40 -10.71 -16.36 -6.75
C SER A 40 -11.69 -16.41 -5.57
N LEU A 41 -11.20 -16.17 -4.35
CA LEU A 41 -12.01 -16.20 -3.13
C LEU A 41 -12.97 -15.01 -3.01
N THR A 42 -12.56 -13.79 -3.38
CA THR A 42 -13.42 -12.60 -3.22
C THR A 42 -14.19 -12.23 -4.50
N MET A 43 -13.97 -12.91 -5.62
CA MET A 43 -14.60 -12.58 -6.92
C MET A 43 -16.12 -12.41 -6.83
N ARG A 44 -16.80 -13.26 -6.06
CA ARG A 44 -18.27 -13.19 -5.90
C ARG A 44 -18.71 -11.88 -5.25
N GLU A 45 -18.00 -11.47 -4.20
CA GLU A 45 -18.27 -10.23 -3.47
C GLU A 45 -17.90 -9.02 -4.32
N GLU A 46 -16.80 -9.09 -5.07
CA GLU A 46 -16.38 -8.03 -5.98
C GLU A 46 -17.46 -7.71 -7.02
N VAL A 47 -17.97 -8.72 -7.71
CA VAL A 47 -19.05 -8.58 -8.72
C VAL A 47 -20.28 -7.93 -8.12
N GLN A 48 -20.62 -8.27 -6.88
CA GLN A 48 -21.79 -7.73 -6.20
C GLN A 48 -21.60 -6.27 -5.77
N TYR A 49 -20.49 -5.94 -5.10
CA TYR A 49 -20.31 -4.65 -4.42
C TYR A 49 -19.59 -3.60 -5.28
N MET A 50 -18.69 -4.00 -6.18
CA MET A 50 -17.80 -3.07 -6.89
C MET A 50 -18.23 -2.80 -8.33
N TRP A 51 -18.73 -3.82 -9.04
CA TRP A 51 -18.95 -3.71 -10.49
C TRP A 51 -20.31 -3.09 -10.86
N LYS A 52 -21.31 -3.17 -9.98
CA LYS A 52 -22.65 -2.62 -10.22
C LYS A 52 -22.76 -1.10 -9.99
N LYS A 53 -21.92 -0.54 -9.11
CA LYS A 53 -21.92 0.89 -8.76
C LYS A 53 -21.13 1.72 -9.79
N PRO A 54 -21.41 3.03 -9.97
CA PRO A 54 -20.67 3.89 -10.90
C PRO A 54 -19.18 3.97 -10.57
N ILE A 55 -18.38 4.45 -11.53
CA ILE A 55 -16.93 4.59 -11.33
C ILE A 55 -16.67 5.70 -10.30
N THR A 56 -16.08 5.31 -9.17
CA THR A 56 -15.70 6.21 -8.08
C THR A 56 -14.19 6.12 -7.85
N PHE A 57 -13.60 7.13 -7.18
CA PHE A 57 -12.19 7.12 -6.82
C PHE A 57 -11.78 5.85 -6.05
N VAL A 58 -12.62 5.39 -5.12
CA VAL A 58 -12.42 4.14 -4.37
C VAL A 58 -12.38 2.91 -5.29
N ARG A 59 -13.21 2.90 -6.35
CA ARG A 59 -13.18 1.82 -7.36
C ARG A 59 -11.88 1.84 -8.15
N CYS A 60 -11.36 3.00 -8.52
CA CYS A 60 -10.05 3.11 -9.17
C CYS A 60 -8.94 2.58 -8.27
N LEU A 61 -8.90 2.98 -7.00
CA LEU A 61 -7.95 2.46 -6.02
C LEU A 61 -8.04 0.95 -5.85
N PHE A 62 -9.25 0.41 -5.79
CA PHE A 62 -9.50 -1.03 -5.70
C PHE A 62 -8.92 -1.76 -6.92
N VAL A 63 -9.25 -1.32 -8.13
CA VAL A 63 -8.75 -1.90 -9.39
C VAL A 63 -7.22 -1.82 -9.44
N LEU A 64 -6.63 -0.68 -9.09
CA LEU A 64 -5.17 -0.53 -9.05
C LEU A 64 -4.52 -1.48 -8.04
N MET A 65 -5.01 -1.52 -6.80
CA MET A 65 -4.52 -2.44 -5.77
C MET A 65 -4.63 -3.91 -6.18
N ARG A 66 -5.63 -4.25 -7.00
CA ARG A 66 -5.91 -5.63 -7.42
C ARG A 66 -5.03 -6.09 -8.57
N TYR A 67 -4.98 -5.32 -9.66
CA TYR A 67 -4.38 -5.76 -10.92
C TYR A 67 -2.91 -5.33 -11.06
N LEU A 68 -2.48 -4.27 -10.38
CA LEU A 68 -1.09 -3.82 -10.43
C LEU A 68 -0.11 -4.88 -9.88
N PRO A 69 -0.34 -5.53 -8.72
CA PRO A 69 0.51 -6.63 -8.23
C PRO A 69 0.67 -7.78 -9.21
N ILE A 70 -0.41 -8.18 -9.89
CA ILE A 70 -0.38 -9.28 -10.85
C ILE A 70 0.54 -8.93 -12.01
N ALA A 71 0.36 -7.72 -12.57
CA ALA A 71 1.22 -7.23 -13.64
C ALA A 71 2.69 -7.18 -13.20
N LEU A 72 2.95 -6.68 -11.99
CA LEU A 72 4.29 -6.62 -11.42
C LEU A 72 4.91 -8.00 -11.22
N HIS A 73 4.16 -8.98 -10.71
CA HIS A 73 4.63 -10.36 -10.55
C HIS A 73 4.92 -11.02 -11.89
N VAL A 74 4.05 -10.87 -12.89
CA VAL A 74 4.26 -11.41 -14.24
C VAL A 74 5.51 -10.81 -14.87
N ILE A 75 5.65 -9.48 -14.85
CA ILE A 75 6.84 -8.80 -15.39
C ILE A 75 8.10 -9.30 -14.67
N ASN A 76 8.06 -9.42 -13.33
CA ASN A 76 9.22 -9.88 -12.56
C ASN A 76 9.60 -11.33 -12.86
N VAL A 77 8.63 -12.24 -13.05
CA VAL A 77 8.88 -13.63 -13.45
C VAL A 77 9.45 -13.71 -14.87
N VAL A 78 8.86 -12.98 -15.83
CA VAL A 78 9.34 -12.97 -17.22
C VAL A 78 10.76 -12.43 -17.28
N LEU A 79 11.03 -11.29 -16.65
CA LEU A 79 12.38 -10.73 -16.63
C LEU A 79 13.35 -11.70 -15.96
N THR A 80 13.05 -12.22 -14.76
CA THR A 80 13.97 -13.11 -14.03
C THR A 80 14.26 -14.41 -14.80
N THR A 81 13.26 -15.00 -15.46
CA THR A 81 13.45 -16.25 -16.21
C THR A 81 14.34 -16.08 -17.44
N THR A 82 14.24 -14.96 -18.16
CA THR A 82 15.13 -14.66 -19.30
C THR A 82 16.60 -14.57 -18.91
N TRP A 83 16.91 -14.27 -17.64
CA TRP A 83 18.30 -14.17 -17.15
C TRP A 83 18.94 -15.50 -16.79
N ILE A 84 18.14 -16.52 -16.48
CA ILE A 84 18.67 -17.83 -16.04
C ILE A 84 19.45 -18.52 -17.15
N GLU A 85 19.15 -18.21 -18.41
CA GLU A 85 19.72 -18.84 -19.60
C GLU A 85 21.21 -18.49 -19.83
N GLY A 86 21.84 -17.74 -18.93
CA GLY A 86 23.30 -17.67 -18.81
C GLY A 86 23.97 -16.55 -19.60
N ALA A 87 23.20 -15.60 -20.13
CA ALA A 87 23.74 -14.37 -20.68
C ALA A 87 24.10 -13.40 -19.54
N GLU A 88 25.34 -12.89 -19.54
CA GLU A 88 25.74 -11.80 -18.64
C GLU A 88 24.85 -10.58 -18.92
N ALA A 89 24.21 -10.07 -17.86
CA ALA A 89 23.34 -8.92 -17.95
C ALA A 89 24.11 -7.64 -18.25
N PRO A 90 23.77 -6.88 -19.31
CA PRO A 90 24.31 -5.55 -19.46
C PRO A 90 23.84 -4.69 -18.28
N GLU A 91 24.73 -3.86 -17.75
CA GLU A 91 24.50 -3.06 -16.55
C GLU A 91 23.24 -2.19 -16.63
N GLU A 92 22.95 -1.64 -17.82
CA GLU A 92 21.76 -0.83 -18.11
C GLU A 92 20.43 -1.55 -17.78
N TYR A 93 20.39 -2.86 -17.98
CA TYR A 93 19.21 -3.67 -17.68
C TYR A 93 19.06 -3.90 -16.18
N CYS A 94 20.15 -4.09 -15.44
CA CYS A 94 20.12 -4.21 -13.98
C CYS A 94 19.55 -2.94 -13.33
N TRP A 95 19.97 -1.78 -13.83
CA TRP A 95 19.41 -0.49 -13.42
C TRP A 95 17.91 -0.41 -13.69
N SER A 96 17.49 -0.78 -14.91
CA SER A 96 16.08 -0.75 -15.30
C SER A 96 15.22 -1.66 -14.42
N LEU A 97 15.70 -2.87 -14.10
CA LEU A 97 15.00 -3.80 -13.22
C LEU A 97 14.89 -3.26 -11.79
N MET A 98 15.97 -2.69 -11.26
CA MET A 98 15.96 -2.10 -9.92
C MET A 98 15.03 -0.89 -9.83
N ILE A 99 15.03 -0.02 -10.85
CA ILE A 99 14.11 1.13 -10.94
C ILE A 99 12.67 0.64 -10.99
N LEU A 100 12.39 -0.36 -11.83
CA LEU A 100 11.06 -0.96 -11.96
C LEU A 100 10.57 -1.52 -10.62
N GLN A 101 11.39 -2.33 -9.93
CA GLN A 101 11.05 -2.87 -8.61
C GLN A 101 10.84 -1.76 -7.58
N SER A 102 11.68 -0.72 -7.60
CA SER A 102 11.53 0.42 -6.69
C SER A 102 10.21 1.16 -6.92
N ILE A 103 9.89 1.49 -8.17
CA ILE A 103 8.63 2.15 -8.54
C ILE A 103 7.43 1.28 -8.16
N ALA A 104 7.50 -0.01 -8.46
CA ALA A 104 6.46 -0.99 -8.14
C ALA A 104 6.13 -0.99 -6.64
N PHE A 105 7.13 -1.10 -5.79
CA PHE A 105 6.94 -1.10 -4.34
C PHE A 105 6.45 0.25 -3.82
N CYS A 106 7.05 1.36 -4.25
CA CYS A 106 6.59 2.69 -3.86
C CYS A 106 5.12 2.91 -4.27
N SER A 107 4.73 2.48 -5.48
CA SER A 107 3.34 2.63 -5.95
C SER A 107 2.35 1.83 -5.10
N MET A 108 2.68 0.58 -4.74
CA MET A 108 1.84 -0.26 -3.88
C MET A 108 1.71 0.31 -2.47
N LEU A 109 2.80 0.85 -1.91
CA LEU A 109 2.74 1.52 -0.61
C LEU A 109 1.88 2.78 -0.66
N VAL A 110 2.03 3.62 -1.70
CA VAL A 110 1.19 4.81 -1.86
C VAL A 110 -0.28 4.45 -1.97
N LEU A 111 -0.63 3.41 -2.74
CA LEU A 111 -2.01 2.94 -2.83
C LEU A 111 -2.55 2.47 -1.47
N LEU A 112 -1.75 1.73 -0.70
CA LEU A 112 -2.10 1.30 0.65
C LEU A 112 -2.33 2.49 1.59
N GLU A 113 -1.43 3.47 1.57
CA GLU A 113 -1.53 4.70 2.36
C GLU A 113 -2.77 5.51 1.99
N LEU A 114 -3.12 5.60 0.70
CA LEU A 114 -4.35 6.25 0.25
C LEU A 114 -5.60 5.55 0.81
N VAL A 115 -5.64 4.21 0.78
CA VAL A 115 -6.75 3.44 1.38
C VAL A 115 -6.85 3.69 2.88
N LEU A 116 -5.71 3.74 3.57
CA LEU A 116 -5.64 4.05 4.99
C LEU A 116 -6.12 5.47 5.31
N ILE A 117 -5.67 6.47 4.54
CA ILE A 117 -6.07 7.86 4.71
C ILE A 117 -7.58 8.01 4.49
N LEU A 118 -8.13 7.39 3.44
CA LEU A 118 -9.58 7.39 3.19
C LEU A 118 -10.37 6.83 4.38
N ARG A 119 -9.87 5.74 4.97
CA ARG A 119 -10.49 5.12 6.15
C ARG A 119 -10.45 6.04 7.37
N VAL A 120 -9.29 6.65 7.65
CA VAL A 120 -9.16 7.61 8.75
C VAL A 120 -10.04 8.83 8.50
N PHE A 121 -10.08 9.34 7.27
CA PHE A 121 -10.92 10.47 6.89
C PHE A 121 -12.41 10.18 7.10
N ALA A 122 -12.89 8.98 6.76
CA ALA A 122 -14.26 8.56 7.04
C ALA A 122 -14.55 8.47 8.54
N LEU A 123 -13.59 7.98 9.35
CA LEU A 123 -13.74 7.83 10.80
C LEU A 123 -13.81 9.19 11.53
N TYR A 124 -13.14 10.22 10.99
CA TYR A 124 -13.14 11.58 11.51
C TYR A 124 -14.23 12.47 10.91
N ASP A 125 -15.36 11.87 10.53
CA ASP A 125 -16.53 12.58 10.01
C ASP A 125 -16.18 13.57 8.89
N ARG A 126 -15.29 13.14 7.98
CA ARG A 126 -14.81 13.94 6.83
C ARG A 126 -14.16 15.27 7.22
N SER A 127 -13.55 15.36 8.40
CA SER A 127 -12.79 16.54 8.82
C SER A 127 -11.66 16.84 7.83
N ARG A 128 -11.82 17.92 7.06
CA ARG A 128 -10.85 18.37 6.04
C ARG A 128 -9.47 18.64 6.63
N ALA A 129 -9.39 19.13 7.86
CA ALA A 129 -8.13 19.40 8.53
C ALA A 129 -7.25 18.15 8.66
N ILE A 130 -7.85 17.01 9.04
CA ILE A 130 -7.13 15.74 9.22
C ILE A 130 -6.78 15.15 7.87
N GLY A 131 -7.70 15.20 6.90
CA GLY A 131 -7.44 14.75 5.53
C GLY A 131 -6.28 15.51 4.88
N THR A 132 -6.25 16.84 5.01
CA THR A 132 -5.16 17.68 4.50
C THR A 132 -3.85 17.39 5.22
N PHE A 133 -3.85 17.27 6.54
CA PHE A 133 -2.65 16.92 7.31
C PHE A 133 -2.03 15.59 6.85
N LEU A 134 -2.85 14.54 6.72
CA LEU A 134 -2.39 13.23 6.26
C LEU A 134 -1.92 13.24 4.79
N SER A 135 -2.60 14.00 3.94
CA SER A 135 -2.21 14.14 2.52
C SER A 135 -0.88 14.87 2.39
N LEU A 136 -0.66 15.93 3.17
CA LEU A 136 0.63 16.64 3.22
C LEU A 136 1.76 15.74 3.72
N LEU A 137 1.49 14.94 4.75
CA LEU A 137 2.44 13.96 5.27
C LEU A 137 2.85 12.93 4.20
N LEU A 138 1.87 12.43 3.44
CA LEU A 138 2.09 11.51 2.32
C LEU A 138 2.92 12.16 1.21
N VAL A 139 2.58 13.38 0.79
CA VAL A 139 3.32 14.12 -0.24
C VAL A 139 4.76 14.37 0.20
N PHE A 140 4.98 14.77 1.45
CA PHE A 140 6.30 15.00 2.01
C PHE A 140 7.16 13.71 2.02
N ARG A 141 6.59 12.58 2.45
CA ARG A 141 7.26 11.27 2.44
C ARG A 141 7.64 10.85 1.02
N ASN A 142 6.72 11.02 0.06
CA ASN A 142 6.98 10.66 -1.34
C ASN A 142 8.02 11.58 -1.98
N ALA A 143 7.98 12.89 -1.71
CA ALA A 143 8.99 13.83 -2.18
C ALA A 143 10.37 13.51 -1.61
N THR A 144 10.45 13.18 -0.33
CA THR A 144 11.70 12.74 0.32
C THR A 144 12.24 11.47 -0.33
N THR A 145 11.38 10.48 -0.56
CA THR A 145 11.76 9.21 -1.21
C THR A 145 12.25 9.43 -2.64
N ALA A 146 11.52 10.23 -3.43
CA ALA A 146 11.91 10.56 -4.80
C ALA A 146 13.25 11.31 -4.84
N TYR A 147 13.45 12.27 -3.93
CA TYR A 147 14.72 12.98 -3.80
C TYR A 147 15.87 12.05 -3.41
N SER A 148 15.67 11.13 -2.44
CA SER A 148 16.69 10.15 -2.05
C SER A 148 17.05 9.19 -3.18
N ILE A 149 16.06 8.72 -3.95
CA ILE A 149 16.31 7.89 -5.14
C ILE A 149 17.07 8.69 -6.19
N TYR A 150 16.63 9.91 -6.50
CA TYR A 150 17.30 10.77 -7.48
C TYR A 150 18.75 11.09 -7.08
N ASP A 151 19.00 11.49 -5.83
CA ASP A 151 20.36 11.75 -5.32
C ASP A 151 21.25 10.52 -5.49
N HIS A 152 20.74 9.34 -5.14
CA HIS A 152 21.49 8.10 -5.24
C HIS A 152 21.77 7.69 -6.69
N LEU A 153 20.74 7.71 -7.55
CA LEU A 153 20.85 7.31 -8.96
C LEU A 153 21.74 8.26 -9.76
N TRP A 154 21.58 9.58 -9.56
CA TRP A 154 22.22 10.56 -10.44
C TRP A 154 23.59 11.02 -9.95
N ARG A 155 23.80 11.14 -8.63
CA ARG A 155 25.07 11.64 -8.08
C ARG A 155 26.10 10.54 -7.80
N PHE A 156 25.67 9.29 -7.63
CA PHE A 156 26.57 8.18 -7.28
C PHE A 156 26.49 6.94 -8.20
N PRO A 157 26.35 7.08 -9.53
CA PRO A 157 26.30 5.91 -10.42
C PRO A 157 27.60 5.08 -10.37
N ALA A 158 28.75 5.74 -10.19
CA ALA A 158 30.07 5.10 -10.31
C ALA A 158 30.48 4.18 -9.13
N LYS A 159 29.64 4.01 -8.10
CA LYS A 159 29.99 3.21 -6.90
C LYS A 159 29.13 1.96 -6.71
N THR A 160 28.07 1.79 -7.47
CA THR A 160 27.21 0.61 -7.38
C THR A 160 27.74 -0.46 -8.31
N GLU A 161 28.64 -1.30 -7.80
CA GLU A 161 29.04 -2.51 -8.52
C GLU A 161 27.88 -3.51 -8.48
N PHE A 162 27.38 -3.87 -9.67
CA PHE A 162 26.45 -4.98 -9.83
C PHE A 162 27.23 -6.27 -9.98
N THR A 163 26.82 -7.29 -9.25
CA THR A 163 27.22 -8.66 -9.59
C THR A 163 26.63 -9.03 -10.96
N SER A 164 27.20 -10.00 -11.67
CA SER A 164 26.72 -10.58 -12.94
C SER A 164 25.22 -10.97 -12.98
N HIS A 165 24.56 -11.00 -11.82
CA HIS A 165 23.15 -11.35 -11.64
C HIS A 165 22.29 -10.17 -11.18
N CYS A 166 22.66 -8.93 -11.52
CA CYS A 166 21.95 -7.70 -11.15
C CYS A 166 21.71 -7.53 -9.65
N VAL A 167 22.63 -8.05 -8.82
CA VAL A 167 22.55 -7.92 -7.37
C VAL A 167 23.39 -6.72 -6.94
N PRO A 168 22.78 -5.63 -6.44
CA PRO A 168 23.50 -4.43 -6.05
C PRO A 168 24.31 -4.69 -4.78
N SER A 169 25.63 -4.47 -4.84
CA SER A 169 26.51 -4.54 -3.67
C SER A 169 26.42 -3.24 -2.87
N ILE A 170 25.40 -3.12 -2.01
CA ILE A 170 25.22 -1.91 -1.18
C ILE A 170 26.00 -2.07 0.13
N ASN A 171 26.96 -1.18 0.39
CA ASN A 171 27.69 -1.15 1.65
C ASN A 171 26.91 -0.36 2.71
N ILE A 172 26.33 -1.07 3.69
CA ILE A 172 25.32 -0.52 4.62
C ILE A 172 25.94 0.32 5.74
N LYS A 173 27.26 0.29 5.90
CA LYS A 173 27.94 1.03 6.97
C LYS A 173 27.92 2.55 6.77
N ASP A 174 27.50 3.03 5.62
CA ASP A 174 27.35 4.46 5.38
C ASP A 174 26.04 4.98 5.99
N VAL A 175 26.15 5.96 6.88
CA VAL A 175 25.01 6.65 7.52
C VAL A 175 24.09 7.29 6.47
N ARG A 176 24.59 7.50 5.25
CA ARG A 176 23.86 8.06 4.13
C ARG A 176 23.11 7.01 3.28
N ASN A 177 22.77 5.86 3.86
CA ASN A 177 22.05 4.81 3.15
C ASN A 177 20.60 5.25 2.82
N PRO A 178 20.21 5.35 1.54
CA PRO A 178 18.87 5.77 1.15
C PRO A 178 17.78 4.82 1.66
N VAL A 179 18.09 3.52 1.83
CA VAL A 179 17.14 2.53 2.34
C VAL A 179 16.69 2.86 3.76
N LEU A 180 17.60 3.37 4.61
CA LEU A 180 17.28 3.75 5.98
C LEU A 180 16.37 4.98 6.00
N VAL A 181 16.67 5.99 5.19
CA VAL A 181 15.84 7.21 5.07
C VAL A 181 14.42 6.86 4.60
N ILE A 182 14.32 6.04 3.54
CA ILE A 182 13.03 5.60 2.98
C ILE A 182 12.25 4.82 4.03
N THR A 183 12.88 3.86 4.70
CA THR A 183 12.16 3.00 5.64
C THR A 183 11.78 3.72 6.93
N CYS A 184 12.63 4.61 7.43
CA CYS A 184 12.28 5.45 8.58
C CYS A 184 11.13 6.41 8.25
N GLY A 185 11.14 7.02 7.06
CA GLY A 185 10.04 7.85 6.57
C GLY A 185 8.74 7.05 6.48
N GLU A 186 8.81 5.82 5.97
CA GLU A 186 7.67 4.92 5.88
C GLU A 186 7.07 4.56 7.23
N LEU A 187 7.93 4.11 8.15
CA LEU A 187 7.50 3.78 9.51
C LEU A 187 6.86 4.98 10.21
N PHE A 188 7.40 6.17 10.01
CA PHE A 188 6.83 7.39 10.57
C PHE A 188 5.41 7.65 10.07
N VAL A 189 5.17 7.58 8.76
CA VAL A 189 3.83 7.78 8.19
C VAL A 189 2.86 6.69 8.65
N GLN A 190 3.26 5.42 8.63
CA GLN A 190 2.43 4.32 9.09
C GLN A 190 2.08 4.45 10.58
N LEU A 191 3.04 4.79 11.43
CA LEU A 191 2.81 5.01 12.86
C LEU A 191 1.86 6.18 13.09
N ALA A 192 2.00 7.28 12.35
CA ALA A 192 1.10 8.44 12.47
C ALA A 192 -0.35 8.05 12.12
N ILE A 193 -0.56 7.35 11.00
CA ILE A 193 -1.88 6.88 10.57
C ILE A 193 -2.47 5.90 11.60
N ILE A 194 -1.71 4.89 12.02
CA ILE A 194 -2.15 3.87 12.98
C ILE A 194 -2.51 4.52 14.33
N THR A 195 -1.70 5.48 14.79
CA THR A 195 -1.94 6.18 16.06
C THR A 195 -3.23 7.00 16.00
N LEU A 196 -3.48 7.72 14.90
CA LEU A 196 -4.73 8.47 14.72
C LEU A 196 -5.94 7.54 14.66
N ALA A 197 -5.85 6.44 13.91
CA ALA A 197 -6.89 5.43 13.83
C ALA A 197 -7.20 4.83 15.22
N MET A 198 -6.16 4.44 15.97
CA MET A 198 -6.30 3.89 17.33
C MET A 198 -6.89 4.92 18.29
N LYS A 199 -6.38 6.15 18.30
CA LYS A 199 -6.86 7.22 19.18
C LYS A 199 -8.36 7.44 19.01
N ARG A 200 -8.84 7.51 17.77
CA ARG A 200 -10.25 7.67 17.48
C ARG A 200 -11.07 6.44 17.85
N THR A 201 -10.59 5.25 17.52
CA THR A 201 -11.25 3.98 17.90
C THR A 201 -11.44 3.87 19.41
N VAL A 202 -10.42 4.22 20.19
CA VAL A 202 -10.47 4.18 21.66
C VAL A 202 -11.43 5.25 22.20
N TRP A 203 -11.46 6.44 21.59
CA TRP A 203 -12.41 7.49 21.96
C TRP A 203 -13.86 7.05 21.73
N ASP A 204 -14.14 6.53 20.54
CA ASP A 204 -15.50 6.08 20.17
C ASP A 204 -15.93 4.89 21.03
N PHE A 205 -15.00 3.99 21.38
CA PHE A 205 -15.29 2.88 22.30
C PHE A 205 -15.62 3.35 23.72
N ARG A 206 -14.98 4.42 24.19
CA ARG A 206 -15.31 5.02 25.51
C ARG A 206 -16.68 5.68 25.52
N GLN A 207 -17.11 6.24 24.38
CA GLN A 207 -18.37 6.99 24.29
C GLN A 207 -19.56 6.09 23.94
N TYR A 208 -19.38 5.05 23.12
CA TYR A 208 -20.46 4.21 22.60
C TYR A 208 -20.11 2.71 22.69
N SER A 209 -20.79 2.00 23.59
CA SER A 209 -20.55 0.57 23.87
C SER A 209 -21.06 -0.41 22.79
N HIS A 210 -21.70 0.05 21.71
CA HIS A 210 -22.52 -0.82 20.83
C HIS A 210 -22.20 -0.81 19.33
N SER A 211 -21.16 -0.15 18.83
CA SER A 211 -21.02 0.05 17.37
C SER A 211 -20.27 -1.08 16.65
N LEU A 212 -20.94 -1.72 15.68
CA LEU A 212 -20.41 -2.67 14.68
C LEU A 212 -19.16 -2.17 13.95
N LEU A 213 -18.96 -0.85 13.88
CA LEU A 213 -17.77 -0.22 13.31
C LEU A 213 -16.48 -0.61 14.05
N SER A 214 -16.57 -0.96 15.33
CA SER A 214 -15.46 -1.47 16.15
C SER A 214 -14.84 -2.75 15.57
N VAL A 215 -15.69 -3.67 15.08
CA VAL A 215 -15.24 -4.98 14.59
C VAL A 215 -14.48 -4.82 13.28
N SER A 216 -15.06 -4.08 12.34
CA SER A 216 -14.39 -3.75 11.07
C SER A 216 -13.09 -2.99 11.30
N ASN A 217 -13.08 -2.05 12.26
CA ASN A 217 -11.88 -1.27 12.52
C ASN A 217 -10.71 -2.15 13.02
N ARG A 218 -11.03 -3.09 13.91
CA ARG A 218 -10.08 -4.01 14.54
C ARG A 218 -9.36 -4.91 13.54
N ASP A 219 -10.06 -5.44 12.55
CA ASP A 219 -9.46 -6.40 11.61
C ASP A 219 -8.48 -5.73 10.66
N GLY A 220 -8.83 -4.57 10.10
CA GLY A 220 -7.88 -3.78 9.31
C GLY A 220 -6.65 -3.38 10.13
N LEU A 221 -6.84 -2.93 11.37
CA LEU A 221 -5.74 -2.48 12.23
C LEU A 221 -4.71 -3.57 12.53
N ARG A 222 -5.15 -4.83 12.69
CA ARG A 222 -4.26 -5.99 12.88
C ARG A 222 -3.38 -6.23 11.66
N VAL A 223 -3.97 -6.14 10.46
CA VAL A 223 -3.25 -6.34 9.20
C VAL A 223 -2.22 -5.23 8.98
N PHE A 224 -2.59 -3.97 9.19
CA PHE A 224 -1.64 -2.85 9.07
C PHE A 224 -0.54 -2.90 10.13
N GLY A 225 -0.86 -3.31 11.36
CA GLY A 225 0.14 -3.55 12.40
C GLY A 225 1.13 -4.65 11.99
N ALA A 226 0.65 -5.73 11.37
CA ALA A 226 1.52 -6.79 10.86
C ALA A 226 2.45 -6.30 9.73
N ILE A 227 1.96 -5.46 8.82
CA ILE A 227 2.77 -4.82 7.77
C ILE A 227 3.87 -3.94 8.39
N ALA A 228 3.54 -3.12 9.40
CA ALA A 228 4.52 -2.30 10.09
C ALA A 228 5.60 -3.14 10.79
N VAL A 229 5.21 -4.23 11.47
CA VAL A 229 6.15 -5.16 12.09
C VAL A 229 7.05 -5.82 11.04
N ALA A 230 6.50 -6.22 9.89
CA ALA A 230 7.28 -6.78 8.79
C ALA A 230 8.31 -5.77 8.24
N LEU A 231 7.94 -4.49 8.11
CA LEU A 231 8.88 -3.44 7.69
C LEU A 231 10.00 -3.20 8.72
N VAL A 232 9.67 -3.16 10.02
CA VAL A 232 10.68 -3.05 11.08
C VAL A 232 11.63 -4.25 11.06
N ALA A 233 11.10 -5.47 10.93
CA ALA A 233 11.90 -6.69 10.85
C ALA A 233 12.82 -6.68 9.61
N THR A 234 12.31 -6.24 8.46
CA THR A 234 13.08 -6.08 7.22
C THR A 234 14.22 -5.08 7.40
N THR A 235 13.97 -3.97 8.08
CA THR A 235 14.98 -2.94 8.35
C THR A 235 16.04 -3.43 9.34
N ALA A 236 15.61 -4.08 10.42
CA ALA A 236 16.53 -4.59 11.43
C ALA A 236 17.44 -5.70 10.86
N THR A 237 16.91 -6.51 9.94
CA THR A 237 17.69 -7.55 9.25
C THR A 237 18.65 -6.98 8.22
N SER A 238 18.23 -5.97 7.45
CA SER A 238 19.11 -5.30 6.48
C SER A 238 20.31 -4.65 7.15
N VAL A 239 20.10 -3.95 8.28
CA VAL A 239 21.18 -3.32 9.06
C VAL A 239 22.20 -4.34 9.59
N LYS A 240 21.76 -5.54 10.02
CA LYS A 240 22.65 -6.53 10.66
C LYS A 240 23.41 -7.43 9.70
N LYS A 241 22.77 -7.90 8.62
CA LYS A 241 23.27 -9.02 7.80
C LYS A 241 23.65 -8.65 6.37
N GLY A 242 23.46 -7.41 5.94
CA GLY A 242 23.50 -7.09 4.52
C GLY A 242 22.10 -7.10 3.92
N THR A 243 21.80 -6.18 2.99
CA THR A 243 20.48 -5.98 2.38
C THR A 243 20.14 -7.07 1.38
N THR A 244 21.16 -7.81 0.93
CA THR A 244 21.16 -8.40 -0.40
C THR A 244 20.21 -9.58 -0.58
N PRO A 245 20.18 -10.64 0.26
CA PRO A 245 19.33 -11.79 -0.01
C PRO A 245 17.87 -11.63 0.45
N TYR A 246 17.65 -10.81 1.48
CA TYR A 246 16.34 -10.68 2.12
C TYR A 246 15.36 -9.86 1.27
N PHE A 247 15.85 -8.81 0.61
CA PHE A 247 15.03 -7.93 -0.20
C PHE A 247 14.34 -8.69 -1.34
N PHE A 248 15.07 -9.56 -2.05
CA PHE A 248 14.52 -10.36 -3.16
C PHE A 248 13.42 -11.33 -2.71
N PHE A 249 13.51 -11.93 -1.53
CA PHE A 249 12.49 -12.87 -1.05
C PHE A 249 11.25 -12.16 -0.51
N VAL A 250 11.46 -11.10 0.28
CA VAL A 250 10.35 -10.44 0.99
C VAL A 250 9.54 -9.56 0.05
N PHE A 251 10.16 -8.96 -0.96
CA PHE A 251 9.51 -8.00 -1.83
C PHE A 251 8.25 -8.56 -2.53
N PRO A 252 8.28 -9.71 -3.23
CA PRO A 252 7.08 -10.20 -3.91
C PRO A 252 5.97 -10.60 -2.92
N LEU A 253 6.33 -11.22 -1.80
CA LEU A 253 5.37 -11.59 -0.77
C LEU A 253 4.74 -10.36 -0.12
N PHE A 254 5.52 -9.30 0.07
CA PHE A 254 5.05 -8.06 0.65
C PHE A 254 4.06 -7.33 -0.26
N ILE A 255 4.31 -7.29 -1.58
CA ILE A 255 3.35 -6.76 -2.56
C ILE A 255 2.03 -7.55 -2.50
N ALA A 256 2.09 -8.89 -2.46
CA ALA A 256 0.90 -9.73 -2.36
C ALA A 256 0.11 -9.47 -1.06
N LEU A 257 0.81 -9.31 0.07
CA LEU A 257 0.19 -8.98 1.36
C LEU A 257 -0.47 -7.59 1.35
N ILE A 258 0.22 -6.58 0.81
CA ILE A 258 -0.32 -5.22 0.66
C ILE A 258 -1.60 -5.25 -0.19
N SER A 259 -1.55 -5.96 -1.32
CA SER A 259 -2.68 -6.14 -2.22
C SER A 259 -3.89 -6.73 -1.51
N ALA A 260 -3.72 -7.89 -0.87
CA ALA A 260 -4.78 -8.56 -0.13
C ALA A 260 -5.33 -7.64 0.98
N ALA A 261 -4.45 -7.09 1.82
CA ALA A 261 -4.83 -6.19 2.91
C ALA A 261 -5.69 -5.00 2.44
N GLY A 262 -5.26 -4.33 1.37
CA GLY A 262 -5.98 -3.19 0.81
C GLY A 262 -7.33 -3.59 0.21
N CYS A 263 -7.38 -4.68 -0.55
CA CYS A 263 -8.61 -5.18 -1.16
C CYS A 263 -9.66 -5.59 -0.11
N HIS A 264 -9.26 -6.37 0.90
CA HIS A 264 -10.13 -6.77 2.01
C HIS A 264 -10.64 -5.56 2.79
N THR A 265 -9.78 -4.56 3.02
CA THR A 265 -10.21 -3.32 3.71
C THR A 265 -11.28 -2.59 2.91
N ILE A 266 -11.12 -2.44 1.60
CA ILE A 266 -12.11 -1.76 0.75
C ILE A 266 -13.42 -2.55 0.68
N LEU A 267 -13.34 -3.88 0.50
CA LEU A 267 -14.53 -4.74 0.43
C LEU A 267 -15.31 -4.72 1.75
N ASN A 268 -14.64 -4.79 2.89
CA ASN A 268 -15.28 -4.72 4.20
C ASN A 268 -16.00 -3.37 4.42
N LEU A 269 -15.40 -2.26 3.95
CA LEU A 269 -16.06 -0.95 4.01
C LEU A 269 -17.33 -0.90 3.15
N ARG A 270 -17.30 -1.48 1.94
CA ARG A 270 -18.47 -1.53 1.05
C ARG A 270 -19.57 -2.45 1.54
N LYS A 271 -19.19 -3.58 2.14
CA LYS A 271 -20.15 -4.51 2.75
C LYS A 271 -20.94 -3.82 3.88
N LEU A 272 -20.25 -3.08 4.75
CA LEU A 272 -20.90 -2.33 5.83
C LEU A 272 -21.85 -1.25 5.32
N GLU A 273 -21.44 -0.53 4.28
CA GLU A 273 -22.29 0.47 3.62
C GLU A 273 -23.61 -0.18 3.12
N SER A 274 -23.52 -1.34 2.46
CA SER A 274 -24.72 -2.05 1.98
C SER A 274 -25.59 -2.63 3.10
N GLU A 275 -25.01 -3.05 4.23
CA GLU A 275 -25.77 -3.55 5.39
C GLU A 275 -26.52 -2.41 6.10
N LEU A 276 -25.94 -1.21 6.14
CA LEU A 276 -26.58 -0.01 6.67
C LEU A 276 -27.73 0.44 5.77
N GLU A 277 -27.52 0.51 4.45
CA GLU A 277 -28.56 0.85 3.46
C GLU A 277 -29.78 -0.08 3.59
N GLY A 278 -29.58 -1.39 3.72
CA GLY A 278 -30.69 -2.35 3.87
C GLY A 278 -31.41 -2.28 5.22
N THR A 279 -30.71 -1.87 6.29
CA THR A 279 -31.33 -1.72 7.63
C THR A 279 -32.26 -0.50 7.64
N ASP A 280 -31.84 0.61 7.03
CA ASP A 280 -32.65 1.82 6.93
C ASP A 280 -33.89 1.62 6.05
N GLU A 281 -33.79 0.85 4.97
CA GLU A 281 -34.95 0.44 4.16
C GLU A 281 -35.95 -0.38 4.98
N SER A 282 -35.47 -1.37 5.76
CA SER A 282 -36.36 -2.18 6.60
C SER A 282 -37.03 -1.38 7.73
N LEU A 283 -36.31 -0.41 8.32
CA LEU A 283 -36.87 0.51 9.31
C LEU A 283 -37.85 1.50 8.67
N SER A 284 -37.59 1.94 7.44
CA SER A 284 -38.49 2.81 6.67
C SER A 284 -39.78 2.09 6.26
N GLU A 285 -39.69 0.83 5.81
CA GLU A 285 -40.87 -0.02 5.57
C GLU A 285 -41.64 -0.29 6.86
N GLN A 286 -40.96 -0.65 7.94
CA GLN A 286 -41.59 -0.85 9.24
C GLN A 286 -42.24 0.44 9.78
N LYS A 287 -41.63 1.62 9.53
CA LYS A 287 -42.21 2.91 9.89
C LYS A 287 -43.43 3.26 9.04
N LYS A 288 -43.43 2.89 7.75
CA LYS A 288 -44.60 3.04 6.87
C LYS A 288 -45.80 2.23 7.33
N ASP A 289 -45.57 1.07 7.94
CA ASP A 289 -46.66 0.25 8.47
C ASP A 289 -47.15 0.70 9.87
N ILE A 290 -46.41 1.58 10.56
CA ILE A 290 -46.70 2.01 11.94
C ILE A 290 -47.21 3.46 12.05
N GLU A 291 -47.05 4.32 11.04
CA GLU A 291 -47.57 5.70 11.09
C GLU A 291 -48.49 6.06 9.90
N LEU A 292 -49.71 5.52 9.97
CA LEU A 292 -50.90 6.33 9.67
C LEU A 292 -51.13 7.22 10.90
N THR A 293 -51.10 8.53 10.70
CA THR A 293 -51.28 9.63 11.68
C THR A 293 -50.06 9.95 12.56
N THR A 294 -49.25 10.95 12.15
CA THR A 294 -49.07 12.26 12.85
C THR A 294 -47.68 12.89 12.60
N ILE A 295 -47.64 13.91 11.73
CA ILE A 295 -46.88 15.19 11.81
C ILE A 295 -45.34 15.19 11.87
N GLY A 296 -44.70 15.81 10.86
CA GLY A 296 -43.52 16.68 11.03
C GLY A 296 -42.31 16.41 10.12
N ASP A 297 -42.15 17.20 9.06
CA ASP A 297 -41.11 17.13 8.02
C ASP A 297 -39.66 17.34 8.53
N VAL A 298 -38.76 16.36 8.32
CA VAL A 298 -37.30 16.57 8.35
C VAL A 298 -36.65 15.77 7.22
N ASN A 299 -36.14 16.49 6.21
CA ASN A 299 -35.55 15.95 4.97
C ASN A 299 -34.09 15.51 5.20
N LEU A 300 -33.80 14.21 5.06
CA LEU A 300 -32.49 13.58 5.29
C LEU A 300 -31.99 12.87 4.00
N THR A 301 -31.74 13.61 2.91
CA THR A 301 -31.46 13.03 1.57
C THR A 301 -30.15 13.48 0.91
N THR A 302 -29.17 14.03 1.65
CA THR A 302 -28.02 14.71 1.03
C THR A 302 -26.83 13.82 0.61
N TRP A 303 -26.90 12.49 0.74
CA TRP A 303 -25.73 11.62 0.53
C TRP A 303 -25.49 11.17 -0.92
N ASP A 304 -26.47 11.30 -1.82
CA ASP A 304 -26.40 10.77 -3.20
C ASP A 304 -25.95 11.77 -4.27
N THR A 305 -25.50 12.97 -3.89
CA THR A 305 -25.02 13.91 -4.91
C THR A 305 -23.69 13.42 -5.50
N PRO A 306 -23.61 13.19 -6.82
CA PRO A 306 -22.37 12.83 -7.47
C PRO A 306 -21.34 13.92 -7.23
N TRP A 307 -20.09 13.53 -7.04
CA TRP A 307 -18.94 14.43 -6.82
C TRP A 307 -18.73 15.30 -8.06
N ASP A 308 -19.54 16.36 -8.20
CA ASP A 308 -19.44 17.30 -9.29
C ASP A 308 -18.26 18.25 -9.01
N ALA A 309 -17.39 18.45 -10.00
CA ALA A 309 -16.16 19.22 -9.86
C ALA A 309 -16.39 20.69 -9.45
N ARG A 310 -17.65 21.15 -9.51
CA ARG A 310 -18.07 22.51 -9.11
C ARG A 310 -18.03 22.74 -7.60
N THR A 311 -18.07 21.71 -6.76
CA THR A 311 -18.01 21.90 -5.30
C THR A 311 -16.67 22.46 -4.84
N PHE A 312 -15.61 22.33 -5.65
CA PHE A 312 -14.32 22.95 -5.35
C PHE A 312 -14.27 24.44 -5.69
N GLN A 313 -15.06 24.94 -6.65
CA GLN A 313 -15.09 26.36 -6.99
C GLN A 313 -15.82 27.21 -5.94
N MET A 314 -16.84 26.68 -5.27
CA MET A 314 -17.57 27.44 -4.24
C MET A 314 -16.77 27.65 -2.94
N ILE A 315 -15.68 26.91 -2.70
CA ILE A 315 -14.86 27.06 -1.48
C ILE A 315 -13.80 28.17 -1.67
N GLU A 316 -13.47 28.54 -2.90
CA GLU A 316 -12.47 29.57 -3.19
C GLU A 316 -13.05 30.99 -3.11
N GLU A 317 -14.37 31.16 -3.31
CA GLU A 317 -15.03 32.47 -3.18
C GLU A 317 -15.27 32.90 -1.72
N ASP A 318 -15.56 31.98 -0.80
CA ASP A 318 -15.88 32.33 0.60
C ASP A 318 -14.65 32.73 1.45
N THR A 319 -13.43 32.58 0.92
CA THR A 319 -12.20 32.93 1.66
C THR A 319 -11.71 34.35 1.35
N ILE A 320 -12.33 35.07 0.40
CA ILE A 320 -11.84 36.39 -0.05
C ILE A 320 -12.65 37.57 0.54
N THR A 321 -13.81 37.34 1.15
CA THR A 321 -14.64 38.42 1.72
C THR A 321 -14.72 38.37 3.25
N SER A 322 -13.64 38.72 3.96
CA SER A 322 -13.76 39.32 5.29
C SER A 322 -12.95 40.62 5.36
N PRO A 323 -13.61 41.80 5.36
CA PRO A 323 -12.98 43.05 5.70
C PRO A 323 -13.02 43.24 7.22
N TRP A 324 -11.84 43.56 7.77
CA TRP A 324 -11.67 44.04 9.14
C TRP A 324 -12.61 45.21 9.43
N ALA A 325 -13.49 45.03 10.42
CA ALA A 325 -14.21 46.09 11.12
C ALA A 325 -14.25 45.74 12.62
#